data_AF-A0A091L4U8-F1
#
_entry.id   AF-A0A091L4U8-F1
#
_cell.length_a   1.000
_cell.length_b   1.000
_cell.length_c   1.000
_cell.angle_alpha   90.00
_cell.angle_beta   90.00
_cell.angle_gamma   90.00
#
_symmetry.space_group_name_H-M   'P 1'
#
loop_
_entity.id
_entity.type
_entity.pdbx_description
1 polymer ?
#
loop_
_entity_poly.entity_id
_entity_poly.type
_entity_poly.pdbx_seq_one_letter_code
_entity_poly.pdbx_strand_id
1 'polypeptide(L)'
;DSIEPEDMPLESTEMTQDQLLNYQLMFPIGQDKSIPWNAITAYENMKAKRLSELKKWKEQGPCQKELYRALYKLAKAQQRSGGEIYKFYLPNCNKNGFYHSKQCETSLDGESAGCWCVYPKNGRRIPGSPEMKGDPECQQYLNSQE
;
A
#
# COMPACT_ATOMS: atom_id res chain seq x y z
N ASP A 1 -22.95 12.33 2.67
CA ASP A 1 -21.56 12.08 2.26
C ASP A 1 -20.84 11.20 3.25
N SER A 2 -20.01 10.33 2.69
CA SER A 2 -19.45 9.15 3.33
C SER A 2 -18.38 9.52 4.35
N ILE A 3 -18.59 9.09 5.58
CA ILE A 3 -17.67 9.21 6.72
C ILE A 3 -16.32 8.58 6.35
N GLU A 4 -15.26 9.40 6.37
CA GLU A 4 -13.88 8.92 6.38
C GLU A 4 -13.69 8.01 7.61
N PRO A 5 -12.96 6.89 7.50
CA PRO A 5 -12.50 6.21 8.69
C PRO A 5 -11.38 7.07 9.28
N GLU A 6 -11.76 8.04 10.11
CA GLU A 6 -10.82 8.66 11.04
C GLU A 6 -10.12 7.56 11.83
N ASP A 7 -8.83 7.80 12.05
CA ASP A 7 -7.90 7.00 12.84
C ASP A 7 -8.58 6.44 14.09
N MET A 8 -9.07 5.20 14.03
CA MET A 8 -9.31 4.46 15.26
C MET A 8 -7.95 4.29 15.92
N PRO A 9 -7.76 4.78 17.15
CA PRO A 9 -6.60 4.41 17.92
C PRO A 9 -6.62 2.89 17.98
N LEU A 10 -5.56 2.26 17.49
CA LEU A 10 -5.26 0.91 17.91
C LEU A 10 -4.93 1.06 19.41
N GLU A 11 -5.95 1.09 20.27
CA GLU A 11 -5.79 0.88 21.70
C GLU A 11 -5.31 -0.57 21.85
N SER A 12 -4.03 -0.77 21.58
CA SER A 12 -3.25 -1.71 22.32
C SER A 12 -3.30 -1.20 23.75
N THR A 13 -4.09 -1.84 24.61
CA THR A 13 -3.71 -1.93 26.02
C THR A 13 -2.33 -2.58 26.03
N GLU A 14 -1.28 -1.75 25.90
CA GLU A 14 0.09 -2.16 26.12
C GLU A 14 0.13 -2.62 27.58
N MET A 15 0.37 -3.92 27.79
CA MET A 15 0.69 -4.36 29.14
C MET A 15 1.96 -3.61 29.55
N THR A 16 1.84 -2.79 30.57
CA THR A 16 2.97 -2.09 31.16
C THR A 16 4.01 -3.10 31.64
N GLN A 17 5.28 -2.69 31.73
CA GLN A 17 6.34 -3.56 32.25
C GLN A 17 6.01 -4.11 33.65
N ASP A 18 5.27 -3.34 34.44
CA ASP A 18 4.73 -3.76 35.73
C ASP A 18 3.62 -4.82 35.61
N GLN A 19 2.76 -4.74 34.60
CA GLN A 19 1.74 -5.77 34.32
C GLN A 19 2.36 -7.09 33.86
N LEU A 20 3.45 -7.04 33.09
CA LEU A 20 4.25 -8.22 32.74
C LEU A 20 4.90 -8.85 33.97
N LEU A 21 5.48 -8.03 34.85
CA LEU A 21 6.07 -8.49 36.10
C LEU A 21 5.01 -9.12 37.03
N ASN A 22 3.82 -8.50 37.09
CA ASN A 22 2.72 -8.98 37.91
C ASN A 22 2.18 -10.33 37.40
N TYR A 23 2.12 -10.53 36.08
CA TYR A 23 1.81 -11.83 35.49
C TYR A 23 2.85 -12.89 35.86
N GLN A 24 4.14 -12.53 35.87
CA GLN A 24 5.22 -13.44 36.25
C GLN A 24 5.14 -13.89 37.72
N LEU A 25 4.63 -13.02 38.60
CA LEU A 25 4.49 -13.26 40.04
C LEU A 25 3.25 -14.08 40.43
N MET A 26 2.29 -14.29 39.51
CA MET A 26 1.09 -15.09 39.75
C MET A 26 1.32 -16.61 39.64
N PHE A 27 2.50 -17.06 39.21
CA PHE A 27 2.79 -18.49 38.99
C PHE A 27 3.49 -19.13 40.21
N PRO A 28 2.93 -20.20 40.81
CA PRO A 28 3.56 -20.92 41.91
C PRO A 28 4.94 -21.50 41.52
N ILE A 29 5.88 -21.50 42.47
CA ILE A 29 7.22 -22.09 42.29
C ILE A 29 7.05 -23.61 42.15
N GLY A 30 7.17 -24.13 40.92
CA GLY A 30 7.18 -25.58 40.64
C GLY A 30 6.30 -26.06 39.47
N GLN A 31 5.51 -25.19 38.83
CA GLN A 31 4.80 -25.56 37.59
C GLN A 31 5.69 -25.37 36.36
N ASP A 32 5.51 -26.24 35.37
CA ASP A 32 6.20 -26.18 34.08
C ASP A 32 5.91 -24.83 33.40
N LYS A 33 6.93 -23.97 33.40
CA LYS A 33 6.92 -22.63 32.82
C LYS A 33 6.71 -22.65 31.30
N SER A 34 6.74 -23.82 30.66
CA SER A 34 6.64 -23.97 29.21
C SER A 34 5.37 -23.33 28.63
N ILE A 35 4.20 -23.56 29.23
CA ILE A 35 2.91 -23.18 28.62
C ILE A 35 2.69 -21.65 28.63
N PRO A 36 2.88 -20.92 29.74
CA PRO A 36 2.71 -19.45 29.75
C PRO A 36 3.76 -18.72 28.90
N TRP A 37 5.02 -19.18 28.89
CA TRP A 37 6.07 -18.55 28.10
C TRP A 37 5.90 -18.75 26.60
N ASN A 38 5.36 -19.90 26.18
CA ASN A 38 4.98 -20.15 24.79
C ASN A 38 3.91 -19.15 24.32
N ALA A 39 2.93 -18.84 25.18
CA ALA A 39 1.88 -17.87 24.86
C ALA A 39 2.42 -16.43 24.75
N ILE A 40 3.29 -16.01 25.68
CA ILE A 40 3.94 -14.68 25.63
C ILE A 40 4.79 -14.56 24.35
N THR A 41 5.60 -15.58 24.05
CA THR A 41 6.46 -15.58 22.87
C THR A 41 5.63 -15.54 21.58
N ALA A 42 4.54 -16.30 21.51
CA ALA A 42 3.62 -16.25 20.38
C ALA A 42 3.00 -14.86 20.19
N TYR A 43 2.57 -14.20 21.28
CA TYR A 43 2.04 -12.85 21.26
C TYR A 43 3.07 -11.82 20.76
N GLU A 44 4.30 -11.84 21.28
CA GLU A 44 5.37 -10.93 20.86
C GLU A 44 5.72 -11.13 19.38
N ASN A 45 5.79 -12.37 18.91
CA ASN A 45 6.00 -12.67 17.49
C ASN A 45 4.86 -12.15 16.60
N MET A 46 3.61 -12.30 17.05
CA MET A 46 2.44 -11.74 16.34
C MET A 46 2.47 -10.21 16.30
N LYS A 47 2.83 -9.57 17.42
CA LYS A 47 3.00 -8.10 17.52
C LYS A 47 4.10 -7.61 16.60
N ALA A 48 5.28 -8.23 16.64
CA ALA A 48 6.41 -7.91 15.77
C ALA A 48 6.04 -8.02 14.29
N LYS A 49 5.33 -9.10 13.91
CA LYS A 49 4.84 -9.28 12.53
C LYS A 49 3.85 -8.18 12.12
N ARG A 50 2.92 -7.79 12.98
CA ARG A 50 1.99 -6.68 12.66
C ARG A 50 2.72 -5.35 12.49
N LEU A 51 3.68 -5.06 13.37
CA LEU A 51 4.49 -3.84 13.28
C LEU A 51 5.33 -3.83 12.01
N SER A 52 5.92 -4.97 11.60
CA SER A 52 6.67 -5.05 10.34
C SER A 52 5.79 -4.83 9.12
N GLU A 53 4.57 -5.39 9.10
CA GLU A 53 3.62 -5.16 8.01
C GLU A 53 3.16 -3.68 7.95
N LEU A 54 2.89 -3.06 9.10
CA LEU A 54 2.51 -1.65 9.16
C LEU A 54 3.67 -0.75 8.70
N LYS A 55 4.90 -1.07 9.10
CA LYS A 55 6.10 -0.35 8.68
C LYS A 55 6.27 -0.46 7.16
N LYS A 56 6.16 -1.67 6.62
CA LYS A 56 6.19 -1.92 5.18
C LYS A 56 5.12 -1.11 4.44
N TRP A 57 3.90 -1.01 4.98
CA TRP A 57 2.83 -0.18 4.39
C TRP A 57 3.14 1.32 4.45
N LYS A 58 3.68 1.82 5.57
CA LYS A 58 4.09 3.23 5.72
C LYS A 58 5.23 3.59 4.76
N GLU A 59 6.19 2.69 4.60
CA GLU A 59 7.36 2.80 3.72
C GLU A 59 7.00 2.72 2.21
N GLN A 60 5.77 2.31 1.85
CA GLN A 60 5.37 2.30 0.44
C GLN A 60 5.36 3.72 -0.14
N GLY A 61 5.97 3.84 -1.32
CA GLY A 61 5.96 5.07 -2.10
C GLY A 61 4.54 5.47 -2.57
N PRO A 62 4.38 6.73 -3.02
CA PRO A 62 3.08 7.29 -3.37
C PRO A 62 2.37 6.51 -4.48
N CYS A 63 3.11 6.07 -5.51
CA CYS A 63 2.53 5.29 -6.62
C CYS A 63 1.99 3.96 -6.13
N GLN A 64 2.72 3.25 -5.27
CA GLN A 64 2.29 1.94 -4.79
C GLN A 64 1.01 2.03 -3.93
N LYS A 65 0.90 3.08 -3.10
CA LYS A 65 -0.32 3.37 -2.35
C LYS A 65 -1.50 3.65 -3.27
N GLU A 66 -1.29 4.40 -4.36
CA GLU A 66 -2.32 4.65 -5.36
C GLU A 66 -2.70 3.38 -6.13
N LEU A 67 -1.73 2.56 -6.51
CA LEU A 67 -1.93 1.29 -7.20
C LEU A 67 -2.85 0.36 -6.40
N TYR A 68 -2.61 0.17 -5.11
CA TYR A 68 -3.48 -0.65 -4.27
C TYR A 68 -4.90 -0.08 -4.15
N ARG A 69 -5.04 1.25 -4.06
CA ARG A 69 -6.35 1.91 -4.07
C ARG A 69 -7.08 1.71 -5.40
N ALA A 70 -6.37 1.79 -6.53
CA ALA A 70 -6.93 1.55 -7.86
C ALA A 70 -7.40 0.10 -8.02
N LEU A 71 -6.58 -0.87 -7.61
CA LEU A 71 -6.93 -2.29 -7.61
C LEU A 71 -8.19 -2.59 -6.79
N TYR A 72 -8.29 -2.01 -5.59
CA TYR A 72 -9.49 -2.15 -4.75
C TYR A 72 -10.75 -1.61 -5.44
N LYS A 73 -10.66 -0.44 -6.07
CA LYS A 73 -11.78 0.16 -6.81
C LYS A 73 -12.19 -0.70 -8.01
N LEU A 74 -11.22 -1.24 -8.76
CA LEU A 74 -11.49 -2.12 -9.90
C LEU A 74 -12.19 -3.41 -9.48
N ALA A 75 -11.69 -4.09 -8.45
CA ALA A 75 -12.32 -5.30 -7.93
C ALA A 75 -13.77 -5.05 -7.50
N LYS A 76 -14.03 -3.93 -6.81
CA LYS A 76 -15.38 -3.53 -6.39
C LYS A 76 -16.28 -3.17 -7.58
N ALA A 77 -15.74 -2.51 -8.61
CA ALA A 77 -16.47 -2.19 -9.82
C ALA A 77 -16.87 -3.45 -10.60
N GLN A 78 -15.94 -4.41 -10.74
CA GLN A 78 -16.20 -5.68 -11.40
C GLN A 78 -17.31 -6.49 -10.72
N GLN A 79 -17.35 -6.51 -9.38
CA GLN A 79 -18.43 -7.16 -8.62
C GLN A 79 -19.81 -6.53 -8.85
N ARG A 80 -19.87 -5.22 -9.10
CA ARG A 80 -21.14 -4.47 -9.24
C ARG A 80 -21.66 -4.45 -10.67
N SER A 81 -20.76 -4.24 -11.62
CA SER A 81 -21.16 -3.96 -13.00
C SER A 81 -21.59 -5.22 -13.75
N GLY A 82 -21.17 -6.42 -13.32
CA GLY A 82 -21.44 -7.69 -14.04
C GLY A 82 -20.94 -7.72 -15.49
N GLY A 83 -20.33 -6.63 -15.95
CA GLY A 83 -19.89 -6.37 -17.31
C GLY A 83 -18.38 -6.17 -17.35
N GLU A 84 -17.82 -6.38 -18.54
CA GLU A 84 -16.39 -6.39 -18.79
C GLU A 84 -15.83 -4.97 -18.80
N ILE A 85 -14.80 -4.73 -17.97
CA ILE A 85 -14.05 -3.47 -17.94
C ILE A 85 -12.87 -3.62 -18.90
N TYR A 86 -13.00 -3.07 -20.10
CA TYR A 86 -11.97 -3.21 -21.14
C TYR A 86 -10.86 -2.16 -21.05
N LYS A 87 -11.14 -1.00 -20.45
CA LYS A 87 -10.20 0.11 -20.30
C LYS A 87 -10.22 0.72 -18.91
N PHE A 88 -9.05 0.88 -18.32
CA PHE A 88 -8.88 1.47 -16.99
C PHE A 88 -7.44 1.90 -16.74
N TYR A 89 -7.23 2.76 -15.73
CA TYR A 89 -5.89 3.18 -15.32
C TYR A 89 -5.39 2.40 -14.10
N LEU A 90 -4.21 1.78 -14.23
CA LEU A 90 -3.39 1.32 -13.13
C LEU A 90 -2.05 2.08 -13.13
N PRO A 91 -1.65 2.73 -12.03
CA PRO A 91 -0.38 3.44 -11.97
C PRO A 91 0.82 2.53 -12.22
N ASN A 92 1.65 2.90 -13.19
CA ASN A 92 2.90 2.20 -13.48
C ASN A 92 3.95 2.62 -12.46
N CYS A 93 4.23 1.76 -11.49
CA CYS A 93 5.17 2.03 -10.41
C CYS A 93 6.52 1.33 -10.61
N ASN A 94 7.60 1.99 -10.20
CA ASN A 94 8.91 1.39 -10.11
C ASN A 94 9.07 0.59 -8.80
N LYS A 95 10.19 -0.15 -8.69
CA LYS A 95 10.51 -0.99 -7.52
C LYS A 95 10.59 -0.25 -6.18
N ASN A 96 10.78 1.07 -6.21
CA ASN A 96 10.86 1.92 -5.01
C ASN A 96 9.47 2.49 -4.62
N GLY A 97 8.40 2.13 -5.34
CA GLY A 97 7.05 2.61 -5.10
C GLY A 97 6.76 4.02 -5.63
N PHE A 98 7.63 4.56 -6.48
CA PHE A 98 7.43 5.84 -7.19
C PHE A 98 6.92 5.61 -8.61
N TYR A 99 6.43 6.66 -9.26
CA TYR A 99 5.86 6.56 -10.60
C TYR A 99 6.97 6.37 -11.64
N HIS A 100 6.73 5.53 -12.65
CA HIS A 100 7.44 5.65 -13.91
C HIS A 100 7.03 6.94 -14.61
N SER A 101 7.97 7.58 -15.31
CA SER A 101 7.69 8.83 -16.02
C SER A 101 6.66 8.64 -17.12
N LYS A 102 6.65 7.49 -17.79
CA LYS A 102 5.59 7.08 -18.72
C LYS A 102 4.47 6.36 -17.98
N GLN A 103 3.26 6.88 -18.07
CA GLN A 103 2.03 6.26 -17.59
C GLN A 103 1.15 5.94 -18.78
N CYS A 104 0.41 4.83 -18.72
CA CYS A 104 -0.49 4.41 -19.78
C CYS A 104 -1.80 3.91 -19.19
N GLU A 105 -2.87 4.05 -19.96
CA GLU A 105 -4.08 3.28 -19.71
C GLU A 105 -3.82 1.78 -19.93
N THR A 106 -4.62 0.93 -19.30
CA THR A 106 -4.65 -0.51 -19.55
C THR A 106 -5.82 -0.82 -20.47
N SER A 107 -5.57 -1.53 -21.57
CA SER A 107 -6.59 -2.00 -22.51
C SER A 107 -6.57 -3.53 -22.58
N LEU A 108 -7.69 -4.19 -22.33
CA LEU A 108 -7.83 -5.66 -22.39
C LEU A 108 -8.33 -6.16 -23.76
N ASP A 109 -8.91 -5.27 -24.56
CA ASP A 109 -9.46 -5.50 -25.90
C ASP A 109 -8.42 -5.44 -27.03
N GLY A 110 -7.14 -5.23 -26.68
CA GLY A 110 -6.05 -5.09 -27.63
C GLY A 110 -5.96 -3.73 -28.32
N GLU A 111 -6.82 -2.76 -27.95
CA GLU A 111 -6.67 -1.39 -28.44
C GLU A 111 -5.42 -0.73 -27.86
N SER A 112 -4.79 0.16 -28.64
CA SER A 112 -3.66 0.94 -28.16
C SER A 112 -4.12 1.90 -27.06
N ALA A 113 -3.58 1.71 -25.86
CA ALA A 113 -3.80 2.60 -24.73
C ALA A 113 -3.17 3.97 -24.94
N GLY A 114 -3.83 5.01 -24.44
CA GLY A 114 -3.23 6.34 -24.33
C GLY A 114 -2.15 6.35 -23.26
N CYS A 115 -1.00 6.95 -23.57
CA CYS A 115 0.12 7.13 -22.65
C CYS A 115 0.45 8.62 -22.51
N TRP A 116 0.87 9.03 -21.31
CA TRP A 116 1.25 10.40 -20.96
C TRP A 116 2.48 10.42 -20.04
N CYS A 117 3.07 11.60 -19.85
CA CYS A 117 4.24 11.76 -18.98
C CYS A 117 3.87 12.39 -17.62
N VAL A 118 4.50 11.88 -16.56
CA VAL A 118 4.33 12.34 -15.18
C VAL A 118 5.68 12.54 -14.48
N TYR A 119 5.70 13.35 -13.42
CA TYR A 119 6.87 13.43 -12.55
C TYR A 119 6.97 12.17 -11.67
N PRO A 120 8.13 11.48 -11.64
CA PRO A 120 8.30 10.26 -10.85
C PRO A 120 7.96 10.39 -9.36
N LYS A 121 8.18 11.58 -8.79
CA LYS A 121 8.00 11.83 -7.35
C LYS A 121 6.54 11.86 -6.91
N ASN A 122 5.63 12.35 -7.74
CA ASN A 122 4.24 12.65 -7.32
C ASN A 122 3.16 12.20 -8.32
N GLY A 123 3.53 11.69 -9.50
CA GLY A 123 2.57 11.22 -10.50
C GLY A 123 1.79 12.32 -11.21
N ARG A 124 2.08 13.60 -10.96
CA ARG A 124 1.42 14.71 -11.68
C ARG A 124 1.88 14.74 -13.12
N ARG A 125 0.95 14.99 -14.03
CA ARG A 125 1.22 15.13 -15.46
C ARG A 125 2.19 16.29 -15.71
N ILE A 126 3.16 16.07 -16.58
CA ILE A 126 4.13 17.10 -16.98
C ILE A 126 3.44 18.04 -17.97
N PRO A 127 3.33 19.35 -17.69
CA PRO A 127 2.77 20.32 -18.62
C PRO A 127 3.51 20.32 -19.96
N GLY A 128 2.76 20.39 -21.07
CA GLY A 128 3.33 20.36 -22.42
C GLY A 128 3.70 18.96 -22.93
N SER A 129 3.65 17.91 -22.08
CA SER A 129 3.86 16.54 -22.56
C SER A 129 2.63 16.02 -23.33
N PRO A 130 2.83 15.37 -24.49
CA PRO A 130 1.75 14.84 -25.30
C PRO A 130 1.10 13.63 -24.61
N GLU A 131 -0.16 13.41 -24.96
CA GLU A 131 -0.84 12.14 -24.73
C GLU A 131 -1.08 11.47 -26.08
N MET A 132 -0.53 10.26 -26.23
CA MET A 132 -0.55 9.57 -27.51
C MET A 132 -0.63 8.06 -27.29
N LYS A 133 -1.08 7.36 -28.33
CA LYS A 133 -1.01 5.90 -28.40
C LYS A 133 0.44 5.50 -28.71
N GLY A 134 1.21 5.09 -27.71
CA GLY A 134 2.61 4.70 -27.88
C GLY A 134 3.56 5.33 -26.86
N ASP A 135 4.83 5.53 -27.23
CA ASP A 135 5.84 6.13 -26.35
C ASP A 135 5.90 7.67 -26.53
N PRO A 136 5.50 8.47 -25.52
CA PRO A 136 5.59 9.93 -25.58
C PRO A 136 7.01 10.49 -25.34
N GLU A 137 8.06 9.67 -25.27
CA GLU A 137 9.47 10.10 -25.09
C GLU A 137 9.65 10.99 -23.84
N CYS A 138 9.16 10.51 -22.69
CA CYS A 138 9.07 11.30 -21.46
C CYS A 138 10.39 11.87 -20.92
N GLN A 139 11.54 11.33 -21.34
CA GLN A 139 12.85 11.83 -20.90
C GLN A 139 13.09 13.29 -21.34
N GLN A 140 12.56 13.69 -22.48
CA GLN A 140 12.74 15.05 -23.02
C GLN A 140 12.08 16.12 -22.12
N TYR A 141 10.94 15.76 -21.51
CA TYR A 141 10.14 16.68 -20.69
C TYR A 141 10.61 16.77 -19.25
N LEU A 142 11.36 15.78 -18.75
CA LEU A 142 11.93 15.79 -17.41
C LEU A 142 13.10 16.78 -17.29
N ASN A 143 13.92 16.87 -18.34
CA ASN A 143 15.13 17.71 -18.37
C ASN A 143 14.84 19.19 -18.63
N SER A 144 13.61 19.51 -19.07
CA SER A 144 13.23 20.88 -19.47
C SER A 144 12.65 21.71 -18.32
N GLN A 145 12.69 21.19 -17.08
CA GLN A 145 12.10 21.83 -15.90
C GLN A 145 13.04 21.84 -14.67
N GLU A 146 14.34 21.59 -14.89
CA GLU A 146 15.40 22.10 -14.01
C GLU A 146 15.73 23.54 -14.40
#